data_AF-A0AA95JX20-F1
#
_entry.id   AF-A0AA95JX20-F1
#
_cell.length_a   1.000
_cell.length_b   1.000
_cell.length_c   1.000
_cell.angle_alpha   90.00
_cell.angle_beta   90.00
_cell.angle_gamma   90.00
#
_symmetry.space_group_name_H-M   'P 1'
#
loop_
_entity.id
_entity.type
_entity.pdbx_description
1 polymer ?
#
loop_
_entity_poly.entity_id
_entity_poly.type
_entity_poly.pdbx_seq_one_letter_code
_entity_poly.pdbx_strand_id
1 'polypeptide(L)'
;MKLNKTYYIVCQGTCFYEQILFKILRDLNIFVQIEHPNKVRTFAKSLGKLAKTDKIDAKILFEYGLRMNPEETVCLKTESEINITNFVKICDELLKKMRQESYRQESYELKLSENQ
;
A
#
# COMPACT_ATOMS: atom_id res chain seq x y z
N MET A 1 -22.02 13.95 -12.81
CA MET A 1 -21.15 15.12 -12.62
C MET A 1 -19.89 14.92 -13.44
N LYS A 2 -19.48 15.90 -14.25
CA LYS A 2 -18.23 15.83 -15.04
C LYS A 2 -17.09 16.26 -14.13
N LEU A 3 -16.09 15.41 -13.96
CA LEU A 3 -14.91 15.69 -13.15
C LEU A 3 -14.03 16.73 -13.82
N ASN A 4 -13.41 17.59 -13.00
CA ASN A 4 -12.50 18.60 -13.46
C ASN A 4 -11.15 17.95 -13.81
N LYS A 5 -10.94 17.69 -15.11
CA LYS A 5 -9.75 16.99 -15.62
C LYS A 5 -8.47 17.83 -15.58
N THR A 6 -8.52 19.05 -15.06
CA THR A 6 -7.34 19.93 -14.88
C THR A 6 -6.34 19.36 -13.87
N TYR A 7 -6.80 18.55 -12.90
CA TYR A 7 -5.95 17.93 -11.89
C TYR A 7 -6.18 16.42 -11.84
N TYR A 8 -5.10 15.67 -11.90
CA TYR A 8 -5.07 14.21 -11.91
C TYR A 8 -4.12 13.73 -10.81
N ILE A 9 -4.65 12.97 -9.84
CA ILE A 9 -3.92 12.54 -8.65
C ILE A 9 -3.78 11.01 -8.65
N VAL A 10 -2.55 10.53 -8.55
CA VAL A 10 -2.24 9.11 -8.33
C VAL A 10 -1.78 8.91 -6.90
N CYS A 11 -2.45 8.00 -6.20
CA CYS A 11 -2.10 7.59 -4.85
C CYS A 11 -1.93 6.08 -4.77
N GLN A 12 -1.09 5.62 -3.86
CA GLN A 12 -0.88 4.21 -3.57
C GLN A 12 -1.77 3.80 -2.40
N GLY A 13 -2.75 2.92 -2.65
CA GLY A 13 -3.69 2.45 -1.62
C GLY A 13 -3.10 1.28 -0.83
N THR A 14 -2.86 1.47 0.47
CA THR A 14 -2.43 0.38 1.36
C THR A 14 -3.13 0.38 2.72
N CYS A 15 -3.81 1.45 3.11
CA CYS A 15 -4.27 1.71 4.46
C CYS A 15 -5.72 2.26 4.48
N PHE A 16 -6.12 2.96 5.55
CA PHE A 16 -7.43 3.60 5.65
C PHE A 16 -7.41 5.00 5.02
N TYR A 17 -6.24 5.64 5.00
CA TYR A 17 -6.10 7.05 4.59
C TYR A 17 -6.52 7.32 3.15
N GLU A 18 -6.35 6.36 2.23
CA GLU A 18 -6.80 6.52 0.85
C GLU A 18 -8.31 6.75 0.74
N GLN A 19 -9.11 6.29 1.69
CA GLN A 19 -10.56 6.47 1.67
C GLN A 19 -10.98 7.88 2.00
N ILE A 20 -10.36 8.45 3.03
CA ILE A 20 -10.57 9.84 3.41
C ILE A 20 -10.17 10.73 2.23
N LEU A 21 -8.98 10.48 1.66
CA LEU A 21 -8.47 11.24 0.52
C LEU A 21 -9.40 11.14 -0.69
N PHE A 22 -9.84 9.93 -1.04
CA PHE A 22 -10.77 9.70 -2.15
C PHE A 22 -12.08 10.45 -1.98
N LYS A 23 -12.67 10.39 -0.78
CA LYS A 23 -13.94 11.05 -0.50
C LYS A 23 -13.81 12.56 -0.68
N ILE A 24 -12.77 13.17 -0.09
CA ILE A 24 -12.50 14.60 -0.21
C ILE A 24 -12.29 15.01 -1.67
N LEU A 25 -11.46 14.27 -2.42
CA LEU A 25 -11.16 14.62 -3.81
C LEU A 25 -12.36 14.45 -4.73
N ARG A 26 -13.19 13.43 -4.49
CA ARG A 26 -14.43 13.21 -5.22
C ARG A 26 -15.45 14.31 -4.95
N ASP A 27 -15.60 14.73 -3.70
CA ASP A 27 -16.49 15.85 -3.32
C ASP A 27 -16.04 17.17 -3.99
N LEU A 28 -14.74 17.34 -4.20
CA LEU A 28 -14.15 18.46 -4.95
C LEU A 28 -14.18 18.29 -6.48
N ASN A 29 -14.76 17.20 -7.00
CA ASN A 29 -14.78 16.82 -8.41
C ASN A 29 -13.38 16.71 -9.05
N ILE A 30 -12.37 16.32 -8.28
CA ILE A 30 -11.00 16.10 -8.77
C ILE A 30 -10.86 14.64 -9.16
N PHE A 31 -10.20 14.39 -10.30
CA PHE A 31 -9.90 13.03 -10.74
C PHE A 31 -8.85 12.41 -9.80
N VAL A 32 -9.20 11.28 -9.19
CA VAL A 32 -8.33 10.54 -8.29
C VAL A 32 -8.23 9.08 -8.72
N GLN A 33 -7.01 8.58 -8.65
CA GLN A 33 -6.71 7.20 -8.90
C GLN A 33 -5.93 6.60 -7.73
N ILE A 34 -6.45 5.50 -7.21
CA ILE A 34 -5.83 4.73 -6.16
C ILE A 34 -5.34 3.42 -6.74
N GLU A 35 -4.02 3.26 -6.80
CA GLU A 35 -3.38 2.08 -7.34
C GLU A 35 -2.84 1.14 -6.29
N HIS A 36 -2.79 -0.12 -6.68
CA HIS A 36 -2.23 -1.15 -5.83
C HIS A 36 -0.70 -0.97 -5.74
N PRO A 37 -0.10 -1.05 -4.54
CA PRO A 37 1.34 -0.90 -4.32
C PRO A 37 2.20 -1.78 -5.22
N ASN A 38 1.75 -3.01 -5.48
CA ASN A 38 2.46 -3.96 -6.33
C ASN A 38 2.57 -3.49 -7.78
N LYS A 39 1.56 -2.83 -8.35
CA LYS A 39 1.59 -2.35 -9.74
C LYS A 39 2.64 -1.24 -9.90
N VAL A 40 2.59 -0.26 -8.99
CA VAL A 40 3.57 0.84 -8.93
C VAL A 40 4.98 0.29 -8.74
N ARG A 41 5.14 -0.73 -7.87
CA ARG A 41 6.44 -1.36 -7.62
C ARG A 41 6.95 -2.15 -8.82
N THR A 42 6.09 -2.88 -9.53
CA THR A 42 6.47 -3.60 -10.76
C THR A 42 6.90 -2.62 -11.85
N PHE A 43 6.23 -1.48 -11.97
CA PHE A 43 6.65 -0.39 -12.85
C PHE A 43 8.00 0.21 -12.44
N ALA A 44 8.24 0.46 -11.15
CA ALA A 44 9.54 0.92 -10.68
C ALA A 44 10.67 -0.06 -11.05
N LYS A 45 10.41 -1.36 -10.92
CA LYS A 45 11.34 -2.43 -11.30
C LYS A 45 11.62 -2.43 -12.81
N SER A 46 10.62 -2.24 -13.66
CA SER A 46 10.83 -2.18 -15.12
C SER A 46 11.67 -0.96 -15.54
N LEU A 47 11.64 0.12 -14.75
CA LEU A 47 12.52 1.28 -14.92
C LEU A 47 13.92 1.12 -14.29
N GLY A 48 14.24 -0.05 -13.73
CA GLY A 48 15.51 -0.31 -13.04
C GLY A 48 15.66 0.46 -11.72
N LYS A 49 14.58 0.99 -11.15
CA LYS A 49 14.59 1.75 -9.88
C LYS A 49 14.31 0.80 -8.71
N LEU A 50 15.39 0.28 -8.12
CA LEU A 50 15.33 -0.64 -6.99
C LEU A 50 15.28 0.07 -5.64
N ALA A 51 16.00 1.18 -5.50
CA ALA A 51 16.03 2.01 -4.30
C ALA A 51 14.63 2.57 -3.98
N LYS A 52 14.31 2.66 -2.68
CA LYS A 52 13.04 3.17 -2.18
C LYS A 52 13.31 4.29 -1.18
N THR A 53 12.89 5.49 -1.53
CA THR A 53 12.83 6.66 -0.62
C THR A 53 11.58 7.43 -0.98
N ASP A 54 11.06 8.24 -0.07
CA ASP A 54 9.83 9.01 -0.32
C ASP A 54 9.94 9.87 -1.59
N LYS A 55 11.12 10.45 -1.84
CA LYS A 55 11.39 11.23 -3.07
C LYS A 55 11.35 10.38 -4.34
N ILE A 56 11.91 9.17 -4.29
CA ILE A 56 11.91 8.27 -5.45
C ILE A 56 10.48 7.76 -5.70
N ASP A 57 9.77 7.36 -4.65
CA ASP A 57 8.41 6.82 -4.75
C ASP A 57 7.43 7.87 -5.31
N ALA A 58 7.53 9.12 -4.87
CA ALA A 58 6.73 10.22 -5.43
C ALA A 58 7.00 10.42 -6.94
N LYS A 59 8.27 10.38 -7.35
CA LYS A 59 8.64 10.50 -8.77
C LYS A 59 8.13 9.30 -9.59
N ILE A 60 8.21 8.09 -9.04
CA ILE A 60 7.69 6.88 -9.67
C ILE A 60 6.18 6.96 -9.85
N LEU A 61 5.43 7.40 -8.83
CA LEU A 61 3.97 7.57 -8.90
C LEU A 61 3.58 8.60 -9.96
N PHE A 62 4.31 9.71 -10.06
CA PHE A 62 4.11 10.72 -11.10
C PHE A 62 4.33 10.15 -12.50
N GLU A 63 5.47 9.50 -12.74
CA GLU A 63 5.79 8.85 -14.03
C GLU A 63 4.80 7.73 -14.37
N TYR A 64 4.35 6.98 -13.37
CA TYR A 64 3.33 5.94 -13.53
C TYR A 64 2.03 6.56 -14.04
N GLY A 65 1.55 7.62 -13.39
CA GLY A 65 0.33 8.33 -13.80
C GLY A 65 0.40 8.87 -15.22
N LEU A 66 1.53 9.47 -15.59
CA LEU A 66 1.74 9.99 -16.95
C LEU A 66 1.77 8.91 -18.02
N ARG A 67 2.43 7.77 -17.76
CA ARG A 67 2.70 6.75 -18.79
C ARG A 67 1.62 5.69 -18.89
N MET A 68 1.02 5.32 -17.76
CA MET A 68 0.05 4.23 -17.72
C MET A 68 -1.38 4.70 -17.97
N ASN A 69 -1.63 6.02 -17.96
CA ASN A 69 -2.94 6.68 -18.11
C ASN A 69 -4.10 5.81 -17.58
N PRO A 70 -4.04 5.42 -16.33
CA PRO A 70 -4.90 4.39 -15.80
C PRO A 70 -6.27 4.97 -15.44
N GLU A 71 -7.25 4.09 -15.37
CA GLU A 71 -8.65 4.49 -15.23
C GLU A 71 -8.95 5.05 -13.83
N GLU A 72 -9.98 5.89 -13.78
CA GLU A 72 -10.44 6.49 -12.54
C GLU A 72 -10.85 5.41 -11.54
N THR A 73 -10.52 5.61 -10.27
CA THR A 73 -11.10 4.78 -9.22
C THR A 73 -12.55 5.20 -9.00
N VAL A 74 -13.50 4.40 -9.49
CA VAL A 74 -14.94 4.77 -9.44
C VAL A 74 -15.57 4.55 -8.07
N CYS A 75 -15.04 3.59 -7.30
CA CYS A 75 -15.52 3.27 -5.97
C CYS A 75 -14.39 2.71 -5.12
N LEU A 76 -14.42 3.02 -3.82
CA LEU A 76 -13.57 2.36 -2.85
C LEU A 76 -14.36 1.27 -2.12
N LYS A 77 -13.60 0.42 -1.43
CA LYS A 77 -14.14 -0.63 -0.58
C LYS A 77 -15.18 -0.07 0.39
N THR A 78 -16.24 -0.82 0.59
CA THR A 78 -17.26 -0.54 1.61
C THR A 78 -16.69 -0.75 3.01
N GLU A 79 -17.32 -0.13 4.02
CA GLU A 79 -16.88 -0.22 5.41
C GLU A 79 -16.72 -1.68 5.89
N SER A 80 -17.63 -2.56 5.50
CA SER A 80 -17.55 -3.99 5.76
C SER A 80 -16.32 -4.66 5.13
N GLU A 81 -16.02 -4.37 3.85
CA GLU A 81 -14.84 -4.92 3.16
C GLU A 81 -13.53 -4.42 3.75
N ILE A 82 -13.52 -3.18 4.23
CA ILE A 82 -12.38 -2.57 4.92
C ILE A 82 -12.15 -3.27 6.26
N ASN A 83 -13.21 -3.45 7.04
CA ASN A 83 -13.15 -4.15 8.32
C ASN A 83 -12.62 -5.58 8.15
N ILE A 84 -13.15 -6.33 7.19
CA ILE A 84 -12.67 -7.69 6.88
C ILE A 84 -11.20 -7.66 6.47
N THR A 85 -10.81 -6.74 5.57
CA THR A 85 -9.40 -6.60 5.14
C THR A 85 -8.48 -6.31 6.34
N ASN A 86 -8.92 -5.46 7.27
CA ASN A 86 -8.17 -5.11 8.46
C ASN A 86 -8.04 -6.30 9.43
N PHE A 87 -9.11 -7.06 9.65
CA PHE A 87 -9.06 -8.27 10.47
C PHE A 87 -8.08 -9.30 9.92
N VAL A 88 -8.13 -9.57 8.60
CA VAL A 88 -7.19 -10.50 7.95
C VAL A 88 -5.75 -10.03 8.12
N LYS A 89 -5.47 -8.73 7.91
CA LYS A 89 -4.13 -8.15 8.13
C LYS A 89 -3.64 -8.34 9.57
N ILE A 90 -4.49 -8.07 10.56
CA ILE A 90 -4.14 -8.22 11.98
C ILE A 90 -3.82 -9.69 12.29
N CYS A 91 -4.63 -10.63 11.79
CA CYS A 91 -4.36 -12.06 11.94
C CYS A 91 -3.00 -12.45 11.35
N ASP A 92 -2.70 -12.01 10.13
CA ASP A 92 -1.42 -12.27 9.47
C ASP A 92 -0.22 -11.69 10.25
N GLU A 93 -0.37 -10.48 10.80
CA GLU A 93 0.66 -9.85 11.63
C GLU A 93 0.88 -10.59 12.94
N LEU A 94 -0.18 -11.02 13.62
CA LEU A 94 -0.08 -11.80 14.85
C LEU A 94 0.60 -13.15 14.58
N LEU A 95 0.24 -13.85 13.50
CA LEU A 95 0.89 -15.10 13.11
C LEU A 95 2.38 -14.93 12.80
N LYS A 96 2.79 -13.79 12.22
CA LYS A 96 4.20 -13.46 12.01
C LYS A 96 4.92 -13.23 13.34
N LYS A 97 4.32 -12.47 14.27
CA LYS A 97 4.88 -12.22 15.60
C LYS A 97 5.04 -13.51 16.41
N MET A 98 4.02 -14.38 16.39
CA MET A 98 4.11 -15.69 17.06
C MET A 98 5.28 -16.52 16.53
N ARG A 99 5.43 -16.61 15.20
CA ARG A 99 6.57 -17.32 14.60
C ARG A 99 7.91 -16.71 15.01
N GLN A 100 8.02 -15.39 15.02
CA GLN A 100 9.24 -14.71 15.45
C GLN A 100 9.60 -15.06 16.90
N GLU A 101 8.62 -15.08 17.80
CA GLU A 101 8.87 -15.46 19.20
C GLU A 101 9.26 -16.94 19.35
N SER A 102 8.65 -17.85 18.59
CA SER A 102 9.07 -19.27 18.57
C SER A 102 10.53 -19.42 18.17
N TYR A 103 10.97 -18.77 17.08
CA TYR A 103 12.38 -18.78 16.68
C TYR A 103 13.30 -18.16 17.73
N ARG A 104 12.82 -17.12 18.44
CA ARG A 104 13.57 -16.47 19.51
C ARG A 104 13.79 -17.43 20.67
N GLN A 105 12.75 -18.18 21.07
CA GLN A 105 12.82 -19.20 22.12
C GLN A 105 13.81 -20.32 21.76
N GLU A 106 13.68 -20.92 20.57
CA GLU A 106 14.63 -21.95 20.10
C GLU A 106 16.08 -21.44 20.13
N SER A 107 16.30 -20.20 19.69
CA SER A 107 17.62 -19.57 19.72
C SER A 107 18.17 -19.36 21.14
N TYR A 108 17.29 -19.11 22.12
CA TYR A 108 17.70 -18.99 23.53
C TYR A 108 18.03 -20.36 24.13
N GLU A 109 17.26 -21.40 23.82
CA GLU A 109 17.48 -22.76 24.32
C GLU A 109 18.82 -23.34 23.84
N LEU A 110 19.15 -23.16 22.55
CA LEU A 110 20.45 -23.58 21.99
C LEU A 110 21.63 -22.92 22.73
N LYS A 111 21.56 -21.61 22.97
CA LYS A 111 22.61 -20.88 23.71
C LYS A 111 22.75 -21.32 25.16
N LEU A 112 21.66 -21.79 25.78
CA LEU A 112 21.69 -22.33 27.14
C LEU A 112 22.40 -23.68 27.17
N SER A 113 22.15 -24.54 26.17
CA SER A 113 22.78 -25.85 26.05
C SER A 113 24.27 -25.81 25.68
N GLU A 114 24.72 -24.76 24.98
CA GLU A 114 26.15 -24.58 24.63
C GLU A 114 27.01 -24.04 25.79
N ASN A 115 26.39 -23.49 26.83
CA ASN A 115 27.06 -22.93 28.01
C ASN A 115 27.04 -23.87 29.23
N GLN A 116 26.59 -25.13 29.06
CA GLN A 116 26.67 -26.21 30.05
C GLN A 116 27.77 -27.19 29.65
#